data_AF-A0A7J9UTC4-F1
#
_entry.id   AF-A0A7J9UTC4-F1
#
_cell.length_a   1.000
_cell.length_b   1.000
_cell.length_c   1.000
_cell.angle_alpha   90.00
_cell.angle_beta   90.00
_cell.angle_gamma   90.00
#
_symmetry.space_group_name_H-M   'P 1'
#
loop_
_entity.id
_entity.type
_entity.pdbx_description
1 polymer ?
#
loop_
_entity_poly.entity_id
_entity_poly.type
_entity_poly.pdbx_seq_one_letter_code
_entity_poly.pdbx_strand_id
1 'polypeptide(L)'
;MEPDITTDAWVPDAAVRRRPREALVVQKFGGSSVADPVSIRRVAHRVLEARAAGRRVVVVVSAMGDTTDELLDLANGVTPFPSARELDVLLSAGERISTALLALALTDRGVSARAFTGPEAGLVTDGTHGKAHLVDVNPRRIRSFLRQDGIAVVAGFQGESRSTKEVTTLGRGGSDITAVALAAALGAAECEIYTDVAGVYSADPRVVPAARKIPSLTSEEMLELAAAGAKVLHPRCVEYARRFGVVLHVRSSFTQEPGTLVLPDRRSVPGEPVELEQPIVTGVTADPNQAKVTVTGVPDAAGAAARIFRLVARAGVRVEMIVQNAGTLGSGRTDISFTVPAEHGPAVVKLLREAREHVGFLAVDRDEEIALLSVRGFGMRQGHRVFPRVLAALARAGVNVEMISASEFRIAVVVRADALARAEDAVGEAFSATWAEVPALV
;
A
#
# COMPACT_ATOMS: atom_id res chain seq x y z
N MET A 1 -13.61 1.39 -57.78
CA MET A 1 -13.85 2.81 -57.46
C MET A 1 -14.53 2.80 -56.11
N GLU A 2 -13.72 2.76 -55.05
CA GLU A 2 -14.12 2.77 -53.65
C GLU A 2 -13.20 3.77 -52.97
N PRO A 3 -13.71 4.75 -52.21
CA PRO A 3 -12.87 5.62 -51.41
C PRO A 3 -12.61 4.99 -50.03
N ASP A 4 -11.33 4.96 -49.71
CA ASP A 4 -10.72 4.63 -48.43
C ASP A 4 -11.19 5.61 -47.34
N ILE A 5 -11.81 5.08 -46.27
CA ILE A 5 -12.16 5.84 -45.07
C ILE A 5 -11.10 5.51 -44.02
N THR A 6 -10.09 6.38 -43.95
CA THR A 6 -9.11 6.41 -42.87
C THR A 6 -9.82 6.67 -41.54
N THR A 7 -9.78 5.68 -40.64
CA THR A 7 -10.19 5.85 -39.25
C THR A 7 -9.08 6.57 -38.48
N ASP A 8 -9.33 7.85 -38.21
CA ASP A 8 -8.54 8.69 -37.32
C ASP A 8 -8.63 8.10 -35.90
N ALA A 9 -7.57 7.43 -35.46
CA ALA A 9 -7.46 6.92 -34.11
C ALA A 9 -7.17 8.10 -33.17
N TRP A 10 -8.14 8.42 -32.32
CA TRP A 10 -8.00 9.33 -31.20
C TRP A 10 -6.80 8.92 -30.32
N VAL A 11 -5.74 9.74 -30.34
CA VAL A 11 -4.57 9.62 -29.47
C VAL A 11 -4.75 10.62 -28.31
N PRO A 12 -4.70 10.19 -27.03
CA PRO A 12 -4.78 11.11 -25.91
C PRO A 12 -3.61 12.10 -25.89
N ASP A 13 -3.98 13.35 -25.63
CA ASP A 13 -3.24 14.58 -25.81
C ASP A 13 -1.97 14.72 -24.93
N ALA A 14 -0.86 15.04 -25.59
CA ALA A 14 0.26 15.92 -25.22
C ALA A 14 0.80 16.08 -23.78
N ALA A 15 0.70 15.10 -22.86
CA ALA A 15 1.39 15.19 -21.56
C ALA A 15 2.80 14.56 -21.49
N VAL A 16 3.27 13.85 -22.53
CA VAL A 16 4.49 13.00 -22.46
C VAL A 16 5.60 13.40 -23.45
N ARG A 17 5.71 14.69 -23.81
CA ARG A 17 6.87 15.18 -24.59
C ARG A 17 7.43 16.48 -24.05
N ARG A 18 7.98 16.44 -22.83
CA ARG A 18 9.06 17.36 -22.45
C ARG A 18 10.39 16.68 -22.78
N ARG A 19 11.24 17.32 -23.59
CA ARG A 19 12.66 16.92 -23.71
C ARG A 19 13.26 16.80 -22.31
N PRO A 20 14.07 15.77 -22.01
CA PRO A 20 14.41 15.44 -20.63
C PRO A 20 15.32 16.51 -20.06
N ARG A 21 14.82 17.28 -19.09
CA ARG A 21 15.69 17.69 -17.98
C ARG A 21 16.25 16.38 -17.42
N GLU A 22 17.56 16.28 -17.19
CA GLU A 22 18.22 15.12 -16.56
C GLU A 22 17.33 14.50 -15.48
N ALA A 23 16.64 13.42 -15.85
CA ALA A 23 15.64 12.81 -15.01
C ALA A 23 16.40 12.18 -13.84
N LEU A 24 16.12 12.65 -12.63
CA LEU A 24 16.64 12.05 -11.42
C LEU A 24 15.85 10.76 -11.18
N VAL A 25 16.55 9.66 -10.97
CA VAL A 25 15.97 8.38 -10.54
C VAL A 25 16.55 8.00 -9.17
N VAL A 26 15.71 7.46 -8.30
CA VAL A 26 16.16 6.80 -7.08
C VAL A 26 16.05 5.29 -7.29
N GLN A 27 17.14 4.55 -7.09
CA GLN A 27 17.20 3.11 -7.28
C GLN A 27 17.42 2.42 -5.95
N LYS A 28 16.46 1.63 -5.48
CA LYS A 28 16.60 0.81 -4.29
C LYS A 28 17.00 -0.61 -4.67
N PHE A 29 17.99 -1.17 -4.00
CA PHE A 29 18.39 -2.58 -4.14
C PHE A 29 18.19 -3.32 -2.81
N GLY A 30 17.39 -4.39 -2.83
CA GLY A 30 17.18 -5.25 -1.66
C GLY A 30 18.40 -6.12 -1.32
N GLY A 31 18.35 -6.80 -0.17
CA GLY A 31 19.51 -7.57 0.34
C GLY A 31 19.99 -8.67 -0.62
N SER A 32 19.07 -9.38 -1.28
CA SER A 32 19.39 -10.36 -2.32
C SER A 32 20.10 -9.75 -3.53
N SER A 33 19.85 -8.47 -3.83
CA SER A 33 20.52 -7.75 -4.93
C SER A 33 21.97 -7.38 -4.60
N VAL A 34 22.33 -7.31 -3.31
CA VAL A 34 23.66 -6.90 -2.81
C VAL A 34 24.31 -7.96 -1.91
N ALA A 35 23.93 -9.23 -2.05
CA ALA A 35 24.32 -10.31 -1.14
C ALA A 35 25.83 -10.58 -1.07
N ASP A 36 26.56 -10.28 -2.14
CA ASP A 36 27.97 -10.63 -2.29
C ASP A 36 28.70 -9.64 -3.23
N PRO A 37 30.05 -9.65 -3.30
CA PRO A 37 30.80 -8.74 -4.16
C PRO A 37 30.48 -8.84 -5.67
N VAL A 38 30.10 -10.01 -6.19
CA VAL A 38 29.66 -10.17 -7.59
C VAL A 38 28.33 -9.45 -7.79
N SER A 39 27.39 -9.64 -6.86
CA SER A 39 26.10 -8.96 -6.85
C SER A 39 26.24 -7.45 -6.75
N ILE A 40 27.14 -6.94 -5.90
CA ILE A 40 27.45 -5.51 -5.81
C ILE A 40 28.01 -4.96 -7.13
N ARG A 41 28.92 -5.68 -7.80
CA ARG A 41 29.42 -5.28 -9.13
C ARG A 41 28.32 -5.25 -10.20
N ARG A 42 27.35 -6.18 -10.13
CA ARG A 42 26.17 -6.19 -11.01
C ARG A 42 25.28 -4.98 -10.77
N VAL A 43 25.04 -4.63 -9.50
CA VAL A 43 24.31 -3.39 -9.13
C VAL A 43 25.04 -2.15 -9.63
N ALA A 44 26.36 -2.06 -9.42
CA ALA A 44 27.18 -0.95 -9.92
C ALA A 44 27.07 -0.80 -11.45
N HIS A 45 27.10 -1.90 -12.21
CA HIS A 45 26.90 -1.88 -13.66
C HIS A 45 25.56 -1.27 -14.04
N ARG A 46 24.47 -1.70 -13.40
CA ARG A 46 23.11 -1.19 -13.67
C ARG A 46 22.94 0.30 -13.33
N VAL A 47 23.55 0.75 -12.24
CA VAL A 47 23.59 2.17 -11.87
C VAL A 47 24.31 2.98 -12.96
N LEU A 48 25.41 2.44 -13.50
CA LEU A 48 26.16 3.08 -14.59
C LEU A 48 25.39 3.06 -15.92
N GLU A 49 24.59 2.02 -16.22
CA GLU A 49 23.69 2.00 -17.38
C GLU A 49 22.66 3.13 -17.30
N ALA A 50 22.03 3.33 -16.13
CA ALA A 50 21.09 4.42 -15.91
C ALA A 50 21.77 5.79 -16.10
N ARG A 51 22.99 5.96 -15.59
CA ARG A 51 23.78 7.18 -15.80
C ARG A 51 24.15 7.39 -17.26
N ALA A 52 24.57 6.35 -17.97
CA ALA A 52 24.88 6.40 -19.40
C ALA A 52 23.66 6.76 -20.25
N ALA A 53 22.45 6.43 -19.79
CA ALA A 53 21.20 6.88 -20.38
C ALA A 53 20.84 8.34 -20.06
N GLY A 54 21.75 9.13 -19.47
CA GLY A 54 21.57 10.55 -19.17
C GLY A 54 20.74 10.83 -17.92
N ARG A 55 20.60 9.85 -17.01
CA ARG A 55 19.88 10.01 -15.74
C ARG A 55 20.84 10.39 -14.61
N ARG A 56 20.39 11.23 -13.69
CA ARG A 56 21.06 11.40 -12.39
C ARG A 56 20.54 10.32 -11.46
N VAL A 57 21.42 9.73 -10.66
CA VAL A 57 21.10 8.54 -9.88
C VAL A 57 21.42 8.75 -8.40
N VAL A 58 20.45 8.47 -7.55
CA VAL A 58 20.65 8.19 -6.12
C VAL A 58 20.35 6.71 -5.90
N VAL A 59 21.22 6.03 -5.18
CA VAL A 59 21.06 4.61 -4.89
C VAL A 59 20.75 4.43 -3.42
N VAL A 60 19.76 3.61 -3.08
CA VAL A 60 19.50 3.14 -1.72
C VAL A 60 19.78 1.65 -1.68
N VAL A 61 20.54 1.19 -0.70
CA VAL A 61 20.80 -0.24 -0.53
C VAL A 61 20.23 -0.73 0.79
N SER A 62 19.92 -2.03 0.83
CA SER A 62 19.68 -2.79 2.05
C SER A 62 20.99 -3.45 2.56
N ALA A 63 20.97 -4.02 3.76
CA ALA A 63 22.04 -4.90 4.25
C ALA A 63 22.24 -6.10 3.30
N MET A 64 23.44 -6.68 3.28
CA MET A 64 23.78 -7.76 2.35
C MET A 64 23.02 -9.05 2.70
N GLY A 65 22.35 -9.66 1.72
CA GLY A 65 21.72 -10.98 1.89
C GLY A 65 20.84 -11.04 3.14
N ASP A 66 21.14 -12.00 4.01
CA ASP A 66 20.42 -12.26 5.25
C ASP A 66 21.09 -11.61 6.48
N THR A 67 22.06 -10.71 6.29
CA THR A 67 22.82 -10.07 7.39
C THR A 67 21.93 -9.40 8.45
N THR A 68 20.78 -8.86 8.08
CA THR A 68 19.85 -8.29 9.08
C THR A 68 19.36 -9.35 10.06
N ASP A 69 19.00 -10.53 9.55
CA ASP A 69 18.51 -11.64 10.37
C ASP A 69 19.67 -12.24 11.18
N GLU A 70 20.86 -12.39 10.58
CA GLU A 70 22.08 -12.84 11.30
C GLU A 70 22.45 -11.91 12.47
N LEU A 71 22.33 -10.60 12.29
CA LEU A 71 22.60 -9.61 13.35
C LEU A 71 21.55 -9.67 14.47
N LEU A 72 20.28 -9.92 14.12
CA LEU A 72 19.23 -10.15 15.11
C LEU A 72 19.49 -11.42 15.91
N ASP A 73 19.86 -12.52 15.25
CA ASP A 73 20.20 -13.79 15.89
C ASP A 73 21.41 -13.64 16.80
N LEU A 74 22.44 -12.90 16.37
CA LEU A 74 23.61 -12.60 17.19
C LEU A 74 23.24 -11.79 18.44
N ALA A 75 22.39 -10.76 18.30
CA ALA A 75 21.92 -9.97 19.45
C ALA A 75 21.12 -10.83 20.45
N ASN A 76 20.26 -11.71 19.94
CA ASN A 76 19.50 -12.66 20.77
C ASN A 76 20.40 -13.69 21.46
N GLY A 77 21.53 -14.05 20.84
CA GLY A 77 22.57 -14.88 21.46
C GLY A 77 23.31 -14.20 22.62
N VAL A 78 23.37 -12.87 22.62
CA VAL A 78 23.97 -12.08 23.71
C VAL A 78 22.97 -11.85 24.85
N THR A 79 21.70 -11.59 24.53
CA THR A 79 20.64 -11.36 25.52
C THR A 79 19.26 -11.70 24.95
N PRO A 80 18.36 -12.30 25.76
CA PRO A 80 16.97 -12.53 25.34
C PRO A 80 16.12 -11.25 25.29
N PHE A 81 16.61 -10.13 25.83
CA PHE A 81 15.92 -8.85 25.85
C PHE A 81 16.82 -7.72 25.32
N PRO A 82 17.20 -7.76 24.02
CA PRO A 82 18.02 -6.73 23.43
C PRO A 82 17.27 -5.39 23.46
N SER A 83 17.94 -4.33 23.91
CA SER A 83 17.32 -3.00 23.92
C SER A 83 17.14 -2.50 22.48
N ALA A 84 15.98 -1.90 22.18
CA ALA A 84 15.67 -1.43 20.83
C ALA A 84 16.68 -0.40 20.31
N ARG A 85 17.22 0.44 21.20
CA ARG A 85 18.25 1.43 20.88
C ARG A 85 19.53 0.78 20.36
N GLU A 86 20.07 -0.21 21.06
CA GLU A 86 21.29 -0.89 20.61
C GLU A 86 21.05 -1.76 19.38
N LEU A 87 19.85 -2.32 19.22
CA LEU A 87 19.47 -2.99 17.97
C LEU A 87 19.50 -2.02 16.79
N ASP A 88 19.00 -0.80 16.95
CA ASP A 88 19.05 0.19 15.88
C ASP A 88 20.50 0.52 15.48
N VAL A 89 21.40 0.65 16.46
CA VAL A 89 22.83 0.82 16.21
C VAL A 89 23.39 -0.39 15.45
N LEU A 90 23.11 -1.60 15.91
CA LEU A 90 23.61 -2.85 15.32
C LEU A 90 23.13 -3.04 13.88
N LEU A 91 21.82 -2.96 13.65
CA LEU A 91 21.22 -3.21 12.33
C LEU A 91 21.62 -2.12 11.32
N SER A 92 21.77 -0.88 11.77
CA SER A 92 22.27 0.21 10.91
C SER A 92 23.69 -0.05 10.38
N ALA A 93 24.51 -0.86 11.09
CA ALA A 93 25.85 -1.21 10.64
C ALA A 93 25.81 -2.09 9.39
N GLY A 94 24.87 -3.04 9.28
CA GLY A 94 24.69 -3.90 8.11
C GLY A 94 24.44 -3.10 6.83
N GLU A 95 23.59 -2.08 6.93
CA GLU A 95 23.28 -1.14 5.84
C GLU A 95 24.49 -0.29 5.43
N ARG A 96 25.32 0.09 6.40
CA ARG A 96 26.54 0.87 6.14
C ARG A 96 27.61 0.07 5.40
N ILE A 97 27.69 -1.24 5.66
CA ILE A 97 28.62 -2.14 4.97
C ILE A 97 28.29 -2.18 3.47
N SER A 98 27.04 -2.47 3.09
CA SER A 98 26.62 -2.56 1.69
C SER A 98 26.79 -1.21 0.96
N THR A 99 26.45 -0.11 1.64
CA THR A 99 26.59 1.26 1.11
C THR A 99 28.05 1.60 0.79
N ALA A 100 28.97 1.28 1.70
CA ALA A 100 30.40 1.53 1.50
C ALA A 100 30.95 0.69 0.34
N LEU A 101 30.61 -0.61 0.28
CA LEU A 101 31.08 -1.51 -0.77
C LEU A 101 30.58 -1.10 -2.16
N LEU A 102 29.32 -0.66 -2.29
CA LEU A 102 28.81 -0.18 -3.56
C LEU A 102 29.46 1.14 -4.00
N ALA A 103 29.71 2.07 -3.07
CA ALA A 103 30.43 3.29 -3.37
C ALA A 103 31.87 3.01 -3.86
N LEU A 104 32.56 2.04 -3.25
CA LEU A 104 33.88 1.57 -3.72
C LEU A 104 33.80 0.99 -5.13
N ALA A 105 32.83 0.12 -5.40
CA ALA A 105 32.64 -0.50 -6.71
C ALA A 105 32.34 0.52 -7.82
N LEU A 106 31.59 1.59 -7.52
CA LEU A 106 31.34 2.69 -8.46
C LEU A 106 32.59 3.55 -8.69
N THR A 107 33.36 3.81 -7.63
CA THR A 107 34.61 4.59 -7.70
C THR A 107 35.69 3.86 -8.51
N ASP A 108 35.80 2.54 -8.35
CA ASP A 108 36.67 1.67 -9.16
C ASP A 108 36.37 1.79 -10.67
N ARG A 109 35.12 2.11 -11.03
CA ARG A 109 34.69 2.35 -12.41
C ARG A 109 34.87 3.79 -12.87
N GLY A 110 35.64 4.59 -12.14
CA GLY A 110 36.00 5.96 -12.49
C GLY A 110 34.88 6.99 -12.28
N VAL A 111 33.87 6.66 -11.47
CA VAL A 111 32.75 7.57 -11.17
C VAL A 111 32.87 8.12 -9.76
N SER A 112 32.62 9.43 -9.60
CA SER A 112 32.50 10.04 -8.28
C SER A 112 31.25 9.50 -7.57
N ALA A 113 31.45 8.58 -6.63
CA ALA A 113 30.39 8.01 -5.81
C ALA A 113 30.72 8.19 -4.33
N ARG A 114 29.69 8.39 -3.50
CA ARG A 114 29.86 8.60 -2.07
C ARG A 114 28.77 7.92 -1.26
N ALA A 115 29.19 7.25 -0.19
CA ALA A 115 28.30 6.67 0.81
C ALA A 115 27.75 7.76 1.75
N PHE A 116 26.47 7.66 2.08
CA PHE A 116 25.76 8.50 3.05
C PHE A 116 24.96 7.60 4.00
N THR A 117 25.03 7.86 5.29
CA THR A 117 24.08 7.25 6.25
C THR A 117 22.72 7.93 6.16
N GLY A 118 21.69 7.35 6.79
CA GLY A 118 20.37 7.98 6.88
C GLY A 118 20.39 9.41 7.45
N PRO A 119 21.05 9.67 8.59
CA PRO A 119 21.27 11.02 9.10
C PRO A 119 21.96 11.96 8.09
N GLU A 120 22.98 11.47 7.38
CA GLU A 120 23.69 12.28 6.37
C GLU A 120 22.86 12.56 5.11
N ALA A 121 21.90 11.67 4.81
CA ALA A 121 20.90 11.86 3.76
C ALA A 121 19.73 12.74 4.21
N GLY A 122 19.69 13.13 5.50
CA GLY A 122 18.69 14.02 6.07
C GLY A 122 17.38 13.34 6.45
N LEU A 123 17.39 12.04 6.76
CA LEU A 123 16.23 11.30 7.24
C LEU A 123 16.03 11.54 8.73
N VAL A 124 14.96 12.24 9.10
CA VAL A 124 14.65 12.58 10.49
C VAL A 124 13.43 11.78 10.94
N THR A 125 13.49 11.21 12.14
CA THR A 125 12.47 10.31 12.69
C THR A 125 11.85 10.81 14.00
N ASP A 126 10.76 10.17 14.41
CA ASP A 126 10.06 10.39 15.68
C ASP A 126 10.82 9.92 16.94
N GLY A 127 11.92 9.16 16.77
CA GLY A 127 12.70 8.60 17.88
C GLY A 127 12.24 7.22 18.38
N THR A 128 11.21 6.62 17.79
CA THR A 128 10.70 5.31 18.25
C THR A 128 11.58 4.17 17.73
N HIS A 129 12.56 3.73 18.52
CA HIS A 129 13.50 2.68 18.11
C HIS A 129 12.83 1.38 17.59
N GLY A 130 13.43 0.78 16.57
CA GLY A 130 12.97 -0.44 15.91
C GLY A 130 11.78 -0.28 14.94
N LYS A 131 11.03 0.84 15.01
CA LYS A 131 9.81 1.07 14.23
C LYS A 131 9.52 2.56 14.03
N ALA A 132 10.56 3.35 13.83
CA ALA A 132 10.44 4.79 13.73
C ALA A 132 9.67 5.21 12.48
N HIS A 133 9.03 6.38 12.55
CA HIS A 133 8.34 7.02 11.42
C HIS A 133 9.15 8.22 10.96
N LEU A 134 9.18 8.47 9.64
CA LEU A 134 9.80 9.68 9.12
C LEU A 134 8.95 10.90 9.50
N VAL A 135 9.59 11.94 10.04
CA VAL A 135 8.95 13.21 10.42
C VAL A 135 9.47 14.40 9.62
N ASP A 136 10.64 14.27 8.98
CA ASP A 136 11.19 15.24 8.02
C ASP A 136 12.25 14.57 7.13
N VAL A 137 12.43 15.08 5.92
CA VAL A 137 13.41 14.58 4.94
C VAL A 137 14.10 15.76 4.28
N ASN A 138 15.35 16.02 4.65
CA ASN A 138 16.11 17.19 4.22
C ASN A 138 17.42 16.81 3.49
N PRO A 139 17.35 16.43 2.20
CA PRO A 139 18.47 15.85 1.46
C PRO A 139 19.45 16.90 0.92
N ARG A 140 19.82 17.92 1.72
CA ARG A 140 20.74 19.01 1.33
C ARG A 140 22.09 18.50 0.85
N ARG A 141 22.70 17.57 1.60
CA ARG A 141 24.00 16.99 1.28
C ARG A 141 23.96 16.20 -0.03
N ILE A 142 22.91 15.39 -0.21
CA ILE A 142 22.67 14.62 -1.44
C ILE A 142 22.52 15.57 -2.63
N ARG A 143 21.67 16.60 -2.49
CA ARG A 143 21.44 17.59 -3.55
C ARG A 143 22.71 18.33 -3.94
N SER A 144 23.56 18.68 -2.97
CA SER A 144 24.87 19.30 -3.24
C SER A 144 25.80 18.37 -4.01
N PHE A 145 25.83 17.08 -3.66
CA PHE A 145 26.68 16.09 -4.32
C PHE A 145 26.21 15.76 -5.74
N LEU A 146 24.89 15.66 -5.95
CA LEU A 146 24.30 15.47 -7.27
C LEU A 146 24.60 16.61 -8.25
N ARG A 147 24.79 17.85 -7.76
CA ARG A 147 25.20 19.00 -8.59
C ARG A 147 26.66 18.92 -9.08
N GLN A 148 27.45 18.03 -8.50
CA GLN A 148 28.84 17.76 -8.87
C GLN A 148 28.92 16.47 -9.73
N ASP A 149 27.81 16.09 -10.37
CA ASP A 149 27.65 14.87 -11.15
C ASP A 149 27.98 13.56 -10.39
N GLY A 150 27.94 13.60 -9.07
CA GLY A 150 28.20 12.45 -8.22
C GLY A 150 27.01 11.50 -8.08
N ILE A 151 27.29 10.22 -7.80
CA ILE A 151 26.26 9.22 -7.45
C ILE A 151 26.22 9.06 -5.92
N ALA A 152 25.13 9.49 -5.31
CA ALA A 152 24.92 9.28 -3.87
C ALA A 152 24.45 7.85 -3.61
N VAL A 153 25.18 7.10 -2.78
CA VAL A 153 24.77 5.78 -2.28
C VAL A 153 24.35 5.96 -0.83
N VAL A 154 23.09 5.68 -0.52
CA VAL A 154 22.48 5.92 0.78
C VAL A 154 22.17 4.60 1.46
N ALA A 155 22.57 4.49 2.72
CA ALA A 155 22.18 3.40 3.58
C ALA A 155 20.70 3.52 3.93
N GLY A 156 19.89 2.55 3.48
CA GLY A 156 18.46 2.52 3.76
C GLY A 156 18.13 2.22 5.22
N PHE A 157 16.84 2.12 5.53
CA PHE A 157 16.30 1.57 6.78
C PHE A 157 16.57 2.38 8.06
N GLN A 158 17.49 3.34 8.05
CA GLN A 158 17.89 4.13 9.22
C GLN A 158 17.60 5.63 9.06
N GLY A 159 17.49 6.33 10.19
CA GLY A 159 17.40 7.79 10.27
C GLY A 159 17.91 8.31 11.61
N GLU A 160 17.71 9.60 11.85
CA GLU A 160 18.10 10.29 13.09
C GLU A 160 16.88 10.76 13.87
N SER A 161 16.80 10.43 15.15
CA SER A 161 15.78 10.97 16.05
C SER A 161 15.83 12.51 16.09
N ARG A 162 14.69 13.17 15.85
CA ARG A 162 14.59 14.64 15.91
C ARG A 162 15.03 15.18 17.28
N SER A 163 14.65 14.48 18.36
CA SER A 163 14.84 14.93 19.75
C SER A 163 16.19 14.52 20.34
N THR A 164 16.59 13.26 20.17
CA THR A 164 17.78 12.71 20.84
C THR A 164 19.02 12.68 19.96
N LYS A 165 18.88 12.86 18.64
CA LYS A 165 19.98 12.70 17.66
C LYS A 165 20.57 11.29 17.58
N GLU A 166 19.87 10.31 18.13
CA GLU A 166 20.26 8.90 18.05
C GLU A 166 19.86 8.27 16.73
N VAL A 167 20.61 7.23 16.33
CA VAL A 167 20.25 6.40 15.17
C VAL A 167 18.97 5.64 15.50
N THR A 168 18.04 5.66 14.56
CA THR A 168 16.77 4.93 14.64
C THR A 168 16.55 4.10 13.39
N THR A 169 15.84 2.99 13.51
CA THR A 169 15.44 2.19 12.35
C THR A 169 13.95 2.30 12.05
N LEU A 170 13.61 2.22 10.76
CA LEU A 170 12.25 2.41 10.25
C LEU A 170 11.39 1.13 10.33
N GLY A 171 11.98 0.02 10.79
CA GLY A 171 11.33 -1.30 10.81
C GLY A 171 11.24 -1.94 9.42
N ARG A 172 10.39 -2.96 9.27
CA ARG A 172 10.25 -3.72 8.02
C ARG A 172 9.91 -2.81 6.84
N GLY A 173 10.55 -3.05 5.69
CA GLY A 173 10.42 -2.21 4.51
C GLY A 173 11.14 -0.86 4.60
N GLY A 174 11.95 -0.62 5.63
CA GLY A 174 12.59 0.67 5.87
C GLY A 174 13.46 1.18 4.72
N SER A 175 14.18 0.31 4.01
CA SER A 175 14.96 0.72 2.83
C SER A 175 14.07 1.16 1.66
N ASP A 176 12.89 0.56 1.49
CA ASP A 176 11.92 0.99 0.47
C ASP A 176 11.35 2.37 0.84
N ILE A 177 10.96 2.56 2.11
CA ILE A 177 10.50 3.85 2.64
C ILE A 177 11.56 4.92 2.44
N THR A 178 12.83 4.61 2.74
CA THR A 178 13.96 5.52 2.54
C THR A 178 14.09 5.97 1.08
N ALA A 179 13.97 5.04 0.14
CA ALA A 179 14.08 5.33 -1.28
C ALA A 179 12.96 6.25 -1.77
N VAL A 180 11.71 5.96 -1.39
CA VAL A 180 10.57 6.78 -1.78
C VAL A 180 10.61 8.17 -1.13
N ALA A 181 11.02 8.24 0.14
CA ALA A 181 11.20 9.51 0.85
C ALA A 181 12.24 10.41 0.16
N LEU A 182 13.37 9.84 -0.26
CA LEU A 182 14.38 10.57 -1.02
C LEU A 182 13.88 10.95 -2.41
N ALA A 183 13.14 10.08 -3.09
CA ALA A 183 12.56 10.36 -4.39
C ALA A 183 11.60 11.56 -4.32
N ALA A 184 10.73 11.59 -3.31
CA ALA A 184 9.84 12.71 -3.03
C ALA A 184 10.62 14.01 -2.75
N ALA A 185 11.54 13.97 -1.78
CA ALA A 185 12.27 15.17 -1.33
C ALA A 185 13.24 15.74 -2.38
N LEU A 186 13.69 14.92 -3.33
CA LEU A 186 14.55 15.35 -4.44
C LEU A 186 13.79 15.67 -5.73
N GLY A 187 12.49 15.39 -5.80
CA GLY A 187 11.69 15.56 -7.01
C GLY A 187 12.12 14.62 -8.13
N ALA A 188 12.40 13.36 -7.80
CA ALA A 188 12.75 12.32 -8.75
C ALA A 188 11.58 12.01 -9.70
N ALA A 189 11.89 11.60 -10.92
CA ALA A 189 10.90 11.20 -11.92
C ALA A 189 10.23 9.87 -11.55
N GLU A 190 11.02 8.95 -10.99
CA GLU A 190 10.58 7.62 -10.55
C GLU A 190 11.50 7.10 -9.44
N CYS A 191 10.94 6.21 -8.61
CA CYS A 191 11.67 5.42 -7.62
C CYS A 191 11.63 3.95 -8.06
N GLU A 192 12.76 3.45 -8.57
CA GLU A 192 12.92 2.06 -8.98
C GLU A 192 13.20 1.19 -7.75
N ILE A 193 12.37 0.17 -7.51
CA ILE A 193 12.54 -0.81 -6.44
C ILE A 193 13.00 -2.12 -7.08
N TYR A 194 14.29 -2.42 -6.95
CA TYR A 194 14.89 -3.66 -7.40
C TYR A 194 14.81 -4.75 -6.33
N THR A 195 14.23 -5.87 -6.72
CA THR A 195 14.04 -7.05 -5.89
C THR A 195 14.34 -8.33 -6.69
N ASP A 196 14.07 -9.50 -6.13
CA ASP A 196 14.16 -10.80 -6.76
C ASP A 196 13.03 -11.09 -7.77
N VAL A 197 11.84 -10.51 -7.59
CA VAL A 197 10.70 -10.66 -8.52
C VAL A 197 10.75 -9.70 -9.72
N ALA A 198 10.25 -10.15 -10.87
CA ALA A 198 10.24 -9.39 -12.12
C ALA A 198 9.17 -8.29 -12.21
N GLY A 199 8.34 -8.13 -11.18
CA GLY A 199 7.24 -7.18 -11.13
C GLY A 199 6.14 -7.65 -10.17
N VAL A 200 4.99 -6.97 -10.21
CA VAL A 200 3.77 -7.38 -9.51
C VAL A 200 2.98 -8.31 -10.42
N TYR A 201 2.47 -9.41 -9.87
CA TYR A 201 1.70 -10.42 -10.61
C TYR A 201 0.25 -10.45 -10.13
N SER A 202 -0.65 -10.91 -10.99
CA SER A 202 -2.08 -11.08 -10.67
C SER A 202 -2.36 -12.10 -9.54
N ALA A 203 -1.40 -12.98 -9.27
CA ALA A 203 -1.38 -13.93 -8.16
C ALA A 203 0.10 -14.33 -7.90
N ASP A 204 0.40 -15.05 -6.81
CA ASP A 204 1.74 -15.59 -6.59
C ASP A 204 2.08 -16.62 -7.69
N PRO A 205 3.05 -16.35 -8.59
CA PRO A 205 3.36 -17.24 -9.70
C PRO A 205 3.95 -18.59 -9.25
N ARG A 206 4.42 -18.71 -8.00
CA ARG A 206 4.89 -19.97 -7.42
C ARG A 206 3.72 -20.91 -7.07
N VAL A 207 2.54 -20.33 -6.83
CA VAL A 207 1.31 -21.07 -6.49
C VAL A 207 0.40 -21.19 -7.71
N VAL A 208 0.32 -20.14 -8.54
CA VAL A 208 -0.56 -20.07 -9.71
C VAL A 208 0.29 -19.88 -10.97
N PRO A 209 0.63 -20.97 -11.71
CA PRO A 209 1.47 -20.87 -12.91
C PRO A 209 0.92 -19.96 -14.02
N ALA A 210 -0.41 -19.77 -14.05
CA ALA A 210 -1.08 -18.88 -15.00
C ALA A 210 -1.05 -17.39 -14.59
N ALA A 211 -0.43 -17.05 -13.47
CA ALA A 211 -0.32 -15.67 -13.00
C ALA A 211 0.40 -14.80 -14.04
N ARG A 212 -0.17 -13.64 -14.32
CA ARG A 212 0.37 -12.71 -15.31
C ARG A 212 0.99 -11.51 -14.61
N LYS A 213 2.13 -11.06 -15.10
CA LYS A 213 2.72 -9.81 -14.65
C LYS A 213 1.83 -8.65 -15.05
N ILE A 214 1.56 -7.76 -14.11
CA ILE A 214 0.78 -6.55 -14.29
C ILE A 214 1.73 -5.46 -14.80
N PRO A 215 1.55 -4.88 -16.01
CA PRO A 215 2.47 -3.86 -16.52
C PRO A 215 2.42 -2.56 -15.73
N SER A 216 1.21 -2.16 -15.33
CA SER A 216 0.96 -0.97 -14.52
C SER A 216 -0.27 -1.16 -13.66
N LEU A 217 -0.25 -0.60 -12.45
CA LEU A 217 -1.39 -0.49 -11.56
C LEU A 217 -1.32 0.82 -10.79
N THR A 218 -2.42 1.15 -10.15
CA THR A 218 -2.54 2.28 -9.24
C THR A 218 -1.91 2.00 -7.88
N SER A 219 -1.65 3.05 -7.11
CA SER A 219 -1.15 2.90 -5.74
C SER A 219 -2.22 2.28 -4.86
N GLU A 220 -3.49 2.62 -5.08
CA GLU A 220 -4.63 2.02 -4.37
C GLU A 220 -4.77 0.52 -4.65
N GLU A 221 -4.69 0.09 -5.91
CA GLU A 221 -4.67 -1.34 -6.25
C GLU A 221 -3.47 -2.05 -5.61
N MET A 222 -2.30 -1.42 -5.59
CA MET A 222 -1.10 -2.02 -5.00
C MET A 222 -1.25 -2.16 -3.48
N LEU A 223 -1.86 -1.18 -2.81
CA LEU A 223 -2.14 -1.22 -1.38
C LEU A 223 -3.13 -2.34 -1.03
N GLU A 224 -4.18 -2.53 -1.82
CA GLU A 224 -5.10 -3.67 -1.64
C GLU A 224 -4.41 -5.02 -1.87
N LEU A 225 -3.57 -5.14 -2.90
CA LEU A 225 -2.78 -6.35 -3.13
C LEU A 225 -1.82 -6.65 -1.97
N ALA A 226 -1.15 -5.62 -1.44
CA ALA A 226 -0.24 -5.76 -0.31
C ALA A 226 -0.99 -6.14 0.97
N ALA A 227 -2.17 -5.55 1.21
CA ALA A 227 -3.07 -5.91 2.32
C ALA A 227 -3.62 -7.35 2.19
N ALA A 228 -3.78 -7.84 0.96
CA ALA A 228 -4.14 -9.23 0.67
C ALA A 228 -2.95 -10.22 0.78
N GLY A 229 -1.75 -9.73 1.12
CA GLY A 229 -0.57 -10.55 1.40
C GLY A 229 0.47 -10.61 0.27
N ALA A 230 0.34 -9.79 -0.77
CA ALA A 230 1.40 -9.66 -1.77
C ALA A 230 2.68 -9.07 -1.12
N LYS A 231 3.77 -9.84 -1.12
CA LYS A 231 5.04 -9.48 -0.45
C LYS A 231 6.03 -8.73 -1.35
N VAL A 232 5.55 -7.99 -2.35
CA VAL A 232 6.40 -7.34 -3.35
C VAL A 232 6.87 -5.95 -2.91
N LEU A 233 5.96 -5.13 -2.39
CA LEU A 233 6.24 -3.81 -1.86
C LEU A 233 5.66 -3.69 -0.46
N HIS A 234 6.39 -3.03 0.43
CA HIS A 234 5.87 -2.74 1.76
C HIS A 234 4.74 -1.69 1.70
N PRO A 235 3.57 -1.91 2.34
CA PRO A 235 2.42 -0.98 2.26
C PRO A 235 2.77 0.47 2.61
N ARG A 236 3.58 0.69 3.66
CA ARG A 236 4.05 2.04 4.04
C ARG A 236 4.81 2.76 2.91
N CYS A 237 5.60 2.03 2.12
CA CYS A 237 6.33 2.60 0.98
C CYS A 237 5.38 3.05 -0.13
N VAL A 238 4.39 2.19 -0.47
CA VAL A 238 3.38 2.50 -1.49
C VAL A 238 2.54 3.71 -1.09
N GLU A 239 2.14 3.79 0.19
CA GLU A 239 1.40 4.95 0.67
C GLU A 239 2.23 6.24 0.63
N TYR A 240 3.50 6.17 1.06
CA TYR A 240 4.38 7.34 0.98
C TYR A 240 4.49 7.80 -0.48
N ALA A 241 4.63 6.87 -1.43
CA ALA A 241 4.73 7.18 -2.84
C ALA A 241 3.46 7.84 -3.37
N ARG A 242 2.30 7.26 -3.07
CA ARG A 242 0.98 7.80 -3.40
C ARG A 242 0.85 9.24 -2.90
N ARG A 243 1.17 9.46 -1.63
CA ARG A 243 1.01 10.76 -0.97
C ARG A 243 1.88 11.86 -1.56
N PHE A 244 3.10 11.54 -1.96
CA PHE A 244 4.00 12.52 -2.58
C PHE A 244 3.99 12.50 -4.12
N GLY A 245 3.08 11.73 -4.73
CA GLY A 245 2.98 11.63 -6.18
C GLY A 245 4.22 11.00 -6.84
N VAL A 246 4.94 10.13 -6.13
CA VAL A 246 6.11 9.42 -6.63
C VAL A 246 5.66 8.18 -7.41
N VAL A 247 6.12 8.05 -8.65
CA VAL A 247 5.94 6.83 -9.43
C VAL A 247 6.90 5.75 -8.90
N LEU A 248 6.38 4.59 -8.53
CA LEU A 248 7.22 3.44 -8.20
C LEU A 248 7.40 2.54 -9.41
N HIS A 249 8.59 1.96 -9.52
CA HIS A 249 8.89 1.01 -10.58
C HIS A 249 9.48 -0.27 -10.01
N VAL A 250 8.66 -1.31 -9.89
CA VAL A 250 9.08 -2.62 -9.36
C VAL A 250 9.78 -3.41 -10.45
N ARG A 251 11.02 -3.83 -10.19
CA ARG A 251 11.85 -4.53 -11.18
C ARG A 251 12.67 -5.64 -10.52
N SER A 252 13.09 -6.62 -11.30
CA SER A 252 14.08 -7.60 -10.83
C SER A 252 15.50 -7.05 -10.99
N SER A 253 16.37 -7.26 -9.99
CA SER A 253 17.82 -7.02 -10.14
C SER A 253 18.53 -8.07 -11.00
N PHE A 254 17.83 -9.16 -11.37
CA PHE A 254 18.41 -10.32 -12.06
C PHE A 254 18.04 -10.38 -13.55
N THR A 255 17.03 -9.64 -13.98
CA THR A 255 16.58 -9.60 -15.37
C THR A 255 16.49 -8.16 -15.89
N GLN A 256 16.53 -7.97 -17.20
CA GLN A 256 16.32 -6.66 -17.84
C GLN A 256 14.86 -6.40 -18.21
N GLU A 257 13.94 -7.18 -17.65
CA GLU A 257 12.52 -7.00 -17.92
C GLU A 257 12.04 -5.60 -17.50
N PRO A 258 11.02 -5.05 -18.18
CA PRO A 258 10.52 -3.72 -17.91
C PRO A 258 9.93 -3.59 -16.52
N GLY A 259 9.46 -4.66 -15.86
CA GLY A 259 8.89 -4.56 -14.52
C GLY A 259 7.41 -4.18 -14.49
N THR A 260 7.00 -3.57 -13.39
CA THR A 260 5.65 -3.05 -13.14
C THR A 260 5.72 -1.61 -12.64
N LEU A 261 4.93 -0.71 -13.24
CA LEU A 261 4.76 0.66 -12.75
C LEU A 261 3.61 0.74 -11.74
N VAL A 262 3.86 1.40 -10.60
CA VAL A 262 2.81 1.78 -9.64
C VAL A 262 2.62 3.28 -9.77
N LEU A 263 1.46 3.68 -10.29
CA LEU A 263 1.12 5.06 -10.59
C LEU A 263 0.40 5.70 -9.38
N PRO A 264 0.71 6.95 -9.03
CA PRO A 264 -0.01 7.66 -7.97
C PRO A 264 -1.41 8.07 -8.45
N ASP A 265 -2.44 7.72 -7.70
CA ASP A 265 -3.86 8.02 -7.99
C ASP A 265 -4.23 9.48 -7.76
N ARG A 266 -3.55 10.11 -6.82
CA ARG A 266 -3.69 11.52 -6.48
C ARG A 266 -2.32 12.15 -6.35
N ARG A 267 -2.15 13.33 -6.94
CA ARG A 267 -1.05 14.22 -6.55
C ARG A 267 -1.56 15.09 -5.41
N SER A 268 -0.87 15.09 -4.27
CA SER A 268 -1.07 16.14 -3.27
C SER A 268 -0.91 17.50 -3.94
N VAL A 269 -1.79 18.44 -3.59
CA VAL A 269 -1.73 19.79 -4.14
C VAL A 269 -0.41 20.44 -3.68
N PRO A 270 0.38 21.06 -4.58
CA PRO A 270 1.62 21.71 -4.17
C PRO A 270 1.36 22.78 -3.12
N GLY A 271 1.97 22.66 -1.94
CA GLY A 271 1.93 23.66 -0.87
C GLY A 271 1.15 23.28 0.39
N GLU A 272 0.47 22.13 0.41
CA GLU A 272 -0.23 21.66 1.61
C GLU A 272 0.70 20.90 2.57
N PRO A 273 0.57 21.09 3.91
CA PRO A 273 1.28 20.27 4.88
C PRO A 273 0.83 18.81 4.76
N VAL A 274 1.79 17.92 4.49
CA VAL A 274 1.53 16.49 4.37
C VAL A 274 2.04 15.82 5.66
N GLU A 275 1.16 15.60 6.65
CA GLU A 275 1.49 14.88 7.90
C GLU A 275 1.98 13.44 7.65
N LEU A 276 3.28 13.20 7.61
CA LEU A 276 3.90 11.91 7.27
C LEU A 276 3.33 10.70 8.03
N GLU A 277 3.04 9.63 7.28
CA GLU A 277 2.74 8.27 7.79
C GLU A 277 1.55 8.13 8.78
N GLN A 278 0.51 8.97 8.68
CA GLN A 278 -0.75 8.84 9.43
C GLN A 278 -1.94 8.38 8.57
N PRO A 279 -2.94 7.64 9.14
CA PRO A 279 -4.17 7.31 8.41
C PRO A 279 -4.99 8.57 8.13
N ILE A 280 -5.58 8.65 6.94
CA ILE A 280 -6.32 9.83 6.49
C ILE A 280 -7.77 9.42 6.27
N VAL A 281 -8.69 9.93 7.08
CA VAL A 281 -10.13 9.80 6.83
C VAL A 281 -10.54 10.92 5.88
N THR A 282 -10.91 10.56 4.66
CA THR A 282 -11.29 11.52 3.61
C THR A 282 -12.77 11.87 3.64
N GLY A 283 -13.60 11.06 4.29
CA GLY A 283 -15.02 11.36 4.43
C GLY A 283 -15.81 10.22 5.05
N VAL A 284 -17.04 10.56 5.40
CA VAL A 284 -18.09 9.63 5.83
C VAL A 284 -19.22 9.76 4.82
N THR A 285 -19.77 8.62 4.40
CA THR A 285 -20.88 8.56 3.46
C THR A 285 -21.95 7.65 4.01
N ALA A 286 -23.19 8.10 3.94
CA ALA A 286 -24.38 7.33 4.28
C ALA A 286 -25.15 6.93 3.02
N ASP A 287 -25.65 5.70 2.97
CA ASP A 287 -26.61 5.23 1.97
C ASP A 287 -27.84 4.65 2.69
N PRO A 288 -28.99 5.39 2.69
CA PRO A 288 -30.23 4.92 3.30
C PRO A 288 -30.99 3.91 2.42
N ASN A 289 -30.62 3.76 1.15
CA ASN A 289 -31.42 3.02 0.17
C ASN A 289 -30.91 1.58 -0.02
N GLN A 290 -30.65 0.89 1.09
CA GLN A 290 -30.10 -0.46 1.11
C GLN A 290 -31.08 -1.45 1.73
N ALA A 291 -31.12 -2.66 1.20
CA ALA A 291 -31.77 -3.80 1.81
C ALA A 291 -30.74 -4.86 2.18
N LYS A 292 -30.82 -5.38 3.40
CA LYS A 292 -30.05 -6.55 3.85
C LYS A 292 -30.85 -7.80 3.51
N VAL A 293 -30.26 -8.69 2.73
CA VAL A 293 -30.80 -10.02 2.45
C VAL A 293 -29.98 -11.05 3.22
N THR A 294 -30.63 -11.85 4.04
CA THR A 294 -30.00 -12.92 4.81
C THR A 294 -30.54 -14.27 4.35
N VAL A 295 -29.64 -15.12 3.86
CA VAL A 295 -29.94 -16.51 3.49
C VAL A 295 -29.46 -17.39 4.64
N THR A 296 -30.42 -17.95 5.39
CA THR A 296 -30.17 -18.73 6.60
C THR A 296 -30.03 -20.21 6.31
N GLY A 297 -29.11 -20.86 6.99
CA GLY A 297 -28.94 -22.31 6.92
C GLY A 297 -28.48 -22.83 5.57
N VAL A 298 -27.62 -22.06 4.88
CA VAL A 298 -26.96 -22.48 3.65
C VAL A 298 -26.06 -23.68 3.96
N PRO A 299 -26.07 -24.77 3.17
CA PRO A 299 -25.14 -25.88 3.36
C PRO A 299 -23.70 -25.38 3.33
N ASP A 300 -22.92 -25.71 4.36
CA ASP A 300 -21.51 -25.34 4.46
C ASP A 300 -20.66 -26.28 3.59
N ALA A 301 -20.87 -26.17 2.28
CA ALA A 301 -20.27 -27.00 1.26
C ALA A 301 -19.87 -26.14 0.05
N ALA A 302 -18.82 -26.59 -0.65
CA ALA A 302 -18.32 -25.91 -1.84
C ALA A 302 -19.44 -25.68 -2.87
N GLY A 303 -19.51 -24.45 -3.39
CA GLY A 303 -20.45 -24.06 -4.44
C GLY A 303 -21.83 -23.56 -3.97
N ALA A 304 -22.17 -23.64 -2.68
CA ALA A 304 -23.45 -23.11 -2.18
C ALA A 304 -23.56 -21.59 -2.35
N ALA A 305 -22.56 -20.83 -1.87
CA ALA A 305 -22.46 -19.39 -2.11
C ALA A 305 -22.46 -19.05 -3.61
N ALA A 306 -21.75 -19.83 -4.43
CA ALA A 306 -21.70 -19.62 -5.88
C ALA A 306 -23.06 -19.81 -6.58
N ARG A 307 -23.95 -20.66 -6.06
CA ARG A 307 -25.33 -20.79 -6.58
C ARG A 307 -26.16 -19.55 -6.24
N ILE A 308 -26.06 -19.05 -5.00
CA ILE A 308 -26.74 -17.83 -4.54
C ILE A 308 -26.32 -16.63 -5.40
N PHE A 309 -25.03 -16.33 -5.50
CA PHE A 309 -24.58 -15.12 -6.20
C PHE A 309 -24.71 -15.22 -7.73
N ARG A 310 -24.77 -16.43 -8.31
CA ARG A 310 -25.16 -16.59 -9.72
C ARG A 310 -26.61 -16.20 -9.98
N LEU A 311 -27.52 -16.47 -9.04
CA LEU A 311 -28.91 -16.05 -9.14
C LEU A 311 -29.01 -14.52 -9.04
N VAL A 312 -28.37 -13.93 -8.03
CA VAL A 312 -28.34 -12.46 -7.84
C VAL A 312 -27.76 -11.76 -9.07
N ALA A 313 -26.65 -12.25 -9.63
CA ALA A 313 -26.04 -11.67 -10.83
C ALA A 313 -26.95 -11.75 -12.07
N ARG A 314 -27.72 -12.83 -12.24
CA ARG A 314 -28.70 -12.96 -13.35
C ARG A 314 -29.83 -11.95 -13.27
N ALA A 315 -30.14 -11.46 -12.08
CA ALA A 315 -31.12 -10.40 -11.88
C ALA A 315 -30.57 -9.00 -12.21
N GLY A 316 -29.29 -8.88 -12.60
CA GLY A 316 -28.64 -7.59 -12.88
C GLY A 316 -28.39 -6.76 -11.62
N VAL A 317 -28.45 -7.36 -10.45
CA VAL A 317 -28.36 -6.67 -9.16
C VAL A 317 -26.92 -6.62 -8.69
N ARG A 318 -26.42 -5.41 -8.38
CA ARG A 318 -25.12 -5.21 -7.76
C ARG A 318 -25.21 -5.48 -6.25
N VAL A 319 -24.31 -6.31 -5.76
CA VAL A 319 -24.10 -6.53 -4.33
C VAL A 319 -23.04 -5.56 -3.82
N GLU A 320 -23.31 -4.93 -2.68
CA GLU A 320 -22.40 -3.93 -2.10
C GLU A 320 -21.51 -4.54 -1.00
N MET A 321 -22.11 -5.24 -0.03
CA MET A 321 -21.40 -5.93 1.05
C MET A 321 -21.81 -7.41 1.07
N ILE A 322 -20.86 -8.30 1.36
CA ILE A 322 -21.10 -9.73 1.65
C ILE A 322 -20.46 -10.06 2.99
N VAL A 323 -21.24 -10.67 3.88
CA VAL A 323 -20.81 -11.17 5.19
C VAL A 323 -21.31 -12.62 5.32
N GLN A 324 -20.38 -13.55 5.51
CA GLN A 324 -20.69 -14.94 5.82
C GLN A 324 -20.16 -15.25 7.22
N ASN A 325 -21.06 -15.62 8.12
CA ASN A 325 -20.69 -16.00 9.47
C ASN A 325 -20.31 -17.49 9.51
N ALA A 326 -19.28 -17.83 10.30
CA ALA A 326 -18.98 -19.23 10.55
C ALA A 326 -20.22 -19.93 11.15
N GLY A 327 -20.54 -21.12 10.63
CA GLY A 327 -21.68 -21.89 11.10
C GLY A 327 -21.62 -22.18 12.60
N THR A 328 -22.78 -22.44 13.21
CA THR A 328 -22.79 -22.96 14.58
C THR A 328 -22.14 -24.35 14.58
N LEU A 329 -21.17 -24.58 15.49
CA LEU A 329 -20.43 -25.85 15.63
C LEU A 329 -21.36 -27.07 15.50
N GLY A 330 -21.07 -27.95 14.52
CA GLY A 330 -21.81 -29.20 14.30
C GLY A 330 -23.05 -29.12 13.41
N SER A 331 -23.48 -27.94 12.94
CA SER A 331 -24.68 -27.79 12.10
C SER A 331 -24.48 -28.10 10.60
N GLY A 332 -23.22 -28.06 10.11
CA GLY A 332 -22.90 -28.18 8.68
C GLY A 332 -23.54 -27.07 7.84
N ARG A 333 -23.91 -25.94 8.45
CA ARG A 333 -24.67 -24.85 7.84
C ARG A 333 -24.15 -23.49 8.27
N THR A 334 -24.30 -22.50 7.40
CA THR A 334 -23.83 -21.12 7.56
C THR A 334 -24.91 -20.15 7.09
N ASP A 335 -24.83 -18.91 7.58
CA ASP A 335 -25.68 -17.83 7.13
C ASP A 335 -24.88 -16.85 6.27
N ILE A 336 -25.48 -16.47 5.14
CA ILE A 336 -24.89 -15.50 4.22
C ILE A 336 -25.78 -14.28 4.19
N SER A 337 -25.24 -13.14 4.64
CA SER A 337 -25.90 -11.84 4.54
C SER A 337 -25.21 -10.98 3.51
N PHE A 338 -25.99 -10.24 2.73
CA PHE A 338 -25.46 -9.29 1.76
C PHE A 338 -26.40 -8.11 1.57
N THR A 339 -25.88 -6.99 1.10
CA THR A 339 -26.67 -5.78 0.83
C THR A 339 -26.84 -5.53 -0.65
N VAL A 340 -28.02 -5.05 -1.02
CA VAL A 340 -28.41 -4.65 -2.38
C VAL A 340 -29.21 -3.34 -2.30
N PRO A 341 -29.29 -2.56 -3.40
CA PRO A 341 -30.23 -1.44 -3.46
C PRO A 341 -31.65 -1.89 -3.09
N ALA A 342 -32.34 -1.10 -2.24
CA ALA A 342 -33.62 -1.49 -1.66
C ALA A 342 -34.68 -1.86 -2.72
N GLU A 343 -34.69 -1.13 -3.84
CA GLU A 343 -35.58 -1.39 -4.98
C GLU A 343 -35.43 -2.80 -5.59
N HIS A 344 -34.25 -3.42 -5.46
CA HIS A 344 -33.96 -4.76 -5.96
C HIS A 344 -34.23 -5.86 -4.93
N GLY A 345 -34.38 -5.51 -3.64
CA GLY A 345 -34.65 -6.45 -2.55
C GLY A 345 -35.81 -7.43 -2.82
N PRO A 346 -37.01 -6.98 -3.23
CA PRO A 346 -38.13 -7.89 -3.48
C PRO A 346 -37.83 -8.92 -4.59
N ALA A 347 -37.19 -8.48 -5.67
CA ALA A 347 -36.86 -9.34 -6.81
C ALA A 347 -35.83 -10.41 -6.43
N VAL A 348 -34.80 -10.04 -5.67
CA VAL A 348 -33.75 -10.95 -5.19
C VAL A 348 -34.35 -12.01 -4.26
N VAL A 349 -35.18 -11.62 -3.29
CA VAL A 349 -35.81 -12.57 -2.36
C VAL A 349 -36.73 -13.55 -3.10
N LYS A 350 -37.54 -13.07 -4.04
CA LYS A 350 -38.40 -13.91 -4.86
C LYS A 350 -37.58 -14.98 -5.60
N LEU A 351 -36.52 -14.56 -6.28
CA LEU A 351 -35.63 -15.45 -7.02
C LEU A 351 -34.96 -16.49 -6.12
N LEU A 352 -34.50 -16.09 -4.92
CA LEU A 352 -33.89 -17.01 -3.97
C LEU A 352 -34.93 -18.01 -3.43
N ARG A 353 -36.15 -17.57 -3.10
CA ARG A 353 -37.24 -18.45 -2.64
C ARG A 353 -37.58 -19.52 -3.67
N GLU A 354 -37.68 -19.14 -4.94
CA GLU A 354 -37.91 -20.09 -6.05
C GLU A 354 -36.76 -21.11 -6.19
N ALA A 355 -35.53 -20.70 -5.85
CA ALA A 355 -34.36 -21.55 -5.88
C ALA A 355 -34.04 -22.28 -4.56
N ARG A 356 -34.92 -22.21 -3.54
CA ARG A 356 -34.66 -22.73 -2.19
C ARG A 356 -34.22 -24.20 -2.18
N GLU A 357 -34.99 -25.07 -2.82
CA GLU A 357 -34.70 -26.51 -2.91
C GLU A 357 -33.41 -26.78 -3.71
N HIS A 358 -33.18 -26.01 -4.78
CA HIS A 358 -31.99 -26.16 -5.61
C HIS A 358 -30.70 -25.74 -4.90
N VAL A 359 -30.76 -24.73 -4.03
CA VAL A 359 -29.61 -24.24 -3.28
C VAL A 359 -29.41 -25.00 -1.97
N GLY A 360 -30.50 -25.39 -1.31
CA GLY A 360 -30.54 -26.18 -0.08
C GLY A 360 -30.58 -25.39 1.23
N PHE A 361 -30.99 -24.10 1.19
CA PHE A 361 -31.02 -23.23 2.37
C PHE A 361 -32.35 -23.30 3.14
N LEU A 362 -32.34 -22.88 4.41
CA LEU A 362 -33.52 -22.95 5.29
C LEU A 362 -34.50 -21.81 5.07
N ALA A 363 -34.02 -20.57 5.09
CA ALA A 363 -34.87 -19.40 4.97
C ALA A 363 -34.14 -18.29 4.22
N VAL A 364 -34.92 -17.36 3.68
CA VAL A 364 -34.38 -16.11 3.15
C VAL A 364 -35.26 -14.97 3.64
N ASP A 365 -34.62 -14.05 4.33
CA ASP A 365 -35.23 -12.87 4.92
C ASP A 365 -34.62 -11.61 4.33
N ARG A 366 -35.40 -10.54 4.39
CA ARG A 366 -35.01 -9.22 3.90
C ARG A 366 -35.43 -8.17 4.91
N ASP A 367 -34.50 -7.27 5.18
CA ASP A 367 -34.68 -6.11 6.05
C ASP A 367 -34.37 -4.86 5.24
N GLU A 368 -35.38 -4.00 5.08
CA GLU A 368 -35.28 -2.73 4.35
C GLU A 368 -35.16 -1.53 5.30
N GLU A 369 -35.19 -1.77 6.61
CA GLU A 369 -35.09 -0.74 7.64
C GLU A 369 -33.64 -0.57 8.11
N ILE A 370 -32.71 -0.77 7.18
CA ILE A 370 -31.27 -0.68 7.39
C ILE A 370 -30.65 0.40 6.50
N ALA A 371 -29.50 0.90 6.91
CA ALA A 371 -28.70 1.84 6.15
C ALA A 371 -27.22 1.47 6.24
N LEU A 372 -26.47 1.86 5.22
CA LEU A 372 -25.03 1.62 5.13
C LEU A 372 -24.27 2.90 5.43
N LEU A 373 -23.54 2.92 6.54
CA LEU A 373 -22.59 3.98 6.85
C LEU A 373 -21.19 3.51 6.44
N SER A 374 -20.45 4.35 5.72
CA SER A 374 -19.09 4.05 5.27
C SER A 374 -18.14 5.17 5.63
N VAL A 375 -17.06 4.81 6.32
CA VAL A 375 -15.90 5.67 6.55
C VAL A 375 -14.88 5.37 5.47
N ARG A 376 -14.54 6.38 4.67
CA ARG A 376 -13.61 6.26 3.55
C ARG A 376 -12.33 7.01 3.86
N GLY A 377 -11.21 6.42 3.47
CA GLY A 377 -9.91 7.01 3.70
C GLY A 377 -8.80 6.01 3.46
N PHE A 378 -7.56 6.40 3.76
CA PHE A 378 -6.42 5.49 3.71
C PHE A 378 -6.05 4.96 5.09
N GLY A 379 -5.55 3.72 5.15
CA GLY A 379 -5.11 3.10 6.40
C GLY A 379 -6.28 2.65 7.26
N MET A 380 -7.42 2.29 6.65
CA MET A 380 -8.64 1.93 7.37
C MET A 380 -8.47 0.62 8.17
N ARG A 381 -7.59 -0.30 7.73
CA ARG A 381 -7.21 -1.51 8.48
C ARG A 381 -6.15 -1.28 9.54
N GLN A 382 -5.60 -0.06 9.69
CA GLN A 382 -4.68 0.28 10.78
C GLN A 382 -5.46 0.26 12.11
N GLY A 383 -5.61 -0.96 12.66
CA GLY A 383 -6.64 -1.34 13.64
C GLY A 383 -6.56 -0.69 15.02
N HIS A 384 -5.58 0.17 15.30
CA HIS A 384 -5.41 0.80 16.61
C HIS A 384 -5.95 2.24 16.68
N ARG A 385 -6.28 2.89 15.56
CA ARG A 385 -6.69 4.31 15.55
C ARG A 385 -8.07 4.59 14.97
N VAL A 386 -8.34 4.07 13.77
CA VAL A 386 -9.58 4.42 13.04
C VAL A 386 -10.73 3.54 13.49
N PHE A 387 -10.58 2.22 13.36
CA PHE A 387 -11.66 1.27 13.62
C PHE A 387 -12.25 1.36 15.04
N PRO A 388 -11.45 1.41 16.14
CA PRO A 388 -11.99 1.59 17.49
C PRO A 388 -12.71 2.93 17.67
N ARG A 389 -12.24 4.00 17.00
CA ARG A 389 -12.83 5.35 17.08
C ARG A 389 -14.22 5.39 16.41
N VAL A 390 -14.38 4.70 15.27
CA VAL A 390 -15.69 4.54 14.62
C VAL A 390 -16.68 3.84 15.56
N LEU A 391 -16.30 2.66 16.10
CA LEU A 391 -17.18 1.90 16.98
C LEU A 391 -17.50 2.65 18.28
N ALA A 392 -16.52 3.34 18.87
CA ALA A 392 -16.73 4.15 20.07
C ALA A 392 -17.62 5.38 19.81
N ALA A 393 -17.58 5.97 18.62
CA ALA A 393 -18.49 7.05 18.23
C ALA A 393 -19.94 6.55 18.12
N LEU A 394 -20.15 5.43 17.42
CA LEU A 394 -21.48 4.81 17.26
C LEU A 394 -22.06 4.37 18.62
N ALA A 395 -21.24 3.76 19.47
CA ALA A 395 -21.67 3.34 20.80
C ALA A 395 -22.10 4.54 21.68
N ARG A 396 -21.36 5.65 21.66
CA ARG A 396 -21.73 6.88 22.39
C ARG A 396 -23.04 7.49 21.88
N ALA A 397 -23.35 7.34 20.60
CA ALA A 397 -24.60 7.78 20.00
C ALA A 397 -25.77 6.79 20.19
N GLY A 398 -25.56 5.68 20.90
CA GLY A 398 -26.57 4.64 21.10
C GLY A 398 -26.93 3.90 19.81
N VAL A 399 -26.04 3.88 18.83
CA VAL A 399 -26.26 3.21 17.53
C VAL A 399 -25.66 1.82 17.58
N ASN A 400 -26.53 0.81 17.45
CA ASN A 400 -26.09 -0.58 17.33
C ASN A 400 -25.60 -0.89 15.90
N VAL A 401 -24.57 -1.71 15.80
CA VAL A 401 -24.01 -2.15 14.51
C VAL A 401 -24.44 -3.59 14.23
N GLU A 402 -25.04 -3.82 13.07
CA GLU A 402 -25.55 -5.14 12.66
C GLU A 402 -24.54 -5.94 11.86
N MET A 403 -23.80 -5.28 10.97
CA MET A 403 -22.77 -5.90 10.14
C MET A 403 -21.58 -4.96 10.00
N ILE A 404 -20.39 -5.54 9.88
CA ILE A 404 -19.14 -4.81 9.70
C ILE A 404 -18.36 -5.45 8.55
N SER A 405 -17.83 -4.62 7.66
CA SER A 405 -16.83 -5.00 6.68
C SER A 405 -15.73 -3.95 6.63
N ALA A 406 -14.48 -4.37 6.39
CA ALA A 406 -13.33 -3.47 6.31
C ALA A 406 -12.37 -3.88 5.20
N SER A 407 -11.92 -2.90 4.41
CA SER A 407 -10.81 -2.99 3.46
C SER A 407 -9.75 -1.93 3.79
N GLU A 408 -8.67 -1.84 3.02
CA GLU A 408 -7.63 -0.83 3.25
C GLU A 408 -8.16 0.61 3.11
N PHE A 409 -9.20 0.77 2.28
CA PHE A 409 -9.78 2.07 1.93
C PHE A 409 -11.16 2.38 2.53
N ARG A 410 -11.80 1.39 3.16
CA ARG A 410 -13.18 1.54 3.63
C ARG A 410 -13.46 0.75 4.89
N ILE A 411 -14.11 1.37 5.87
CA ILE A 411 -14.86 0.68 6.93
C ILE A 411 -16.34 0.89 6.61
N ALA A 412 -17.09 -0.18 6.46
CA ALA A 412 -18.51 -0.15 6.18
C ALA A 412 -19.28 -0.85 7.31
N VAL A 413 -20.31 -0.19 7.83
CA VAL A 413 -21.16 -0.71 8.89
C VAL A 413 -22.63 -0.60 8.50
N VAL A 414 -23.41 -1.62 8.83
CA VAL A 414 -24.87 -1.59 8.67
C VAL A 414 -25.50 -1.23 10.00
N VAL A 415 -26.39 -0.24 9.97
CA VAL A 415 -27.13 0.29 11.11
C VAL A 415 -28.62 0.38 10.76
N ARG A 416 -29.48 0.65 11.75
CA ARG A 416 -30.90 0.93 11.49
C ARG A 416 -31.08 2.25 10.75
N ALA A 417 -32.02 2.29 9.80
CA ALA A 417 -32.25 3.46 8.96
C ALA A 417 -32.65 4.71 9.79
N ASP A 418 -33.43 4.53 10.85
CA ASP A 418 -33.83 5.60 11.78
C ASP A 418 -32.67 6.15 12.64
N ALA A 419 -31.57 5.40 12.74
CA ALA A 419 -30.37 5.79 13.46
C ALA A 419 -29.29 6.40 12.54
N LEU A 420 -29.49 6.38 11.22
CA LEU A 420 -28.47 6.76 10.24
C LEU A 420 -27.94 8.19 10.43
N ALA A 421 -28.83 9.16 10.58
CA ALA A 421 -28.44 10.56 10.77
C ALA A 421 -27.59 10.73 12.03
N ARG A 422 -28.02 10.15 13.17
CA ARG A 422 -27.24 10.16 14.42
C ARG A 422 -25.88 9.46 14.26
N ALA A 423 -25.84 8.37 13.50
CA ALA A 423 -24.63 7.60 13.25
C ALA A 423 -23.62 8.39 12.41
N GLU A 424 -24.10 9.03 11.34
CA GLU A 424 -23.32 9.89 10.46
C GLU A 424 -22.76 11.10 11.21
N ASP A 425 -23.60 11.80 11.99
CA ASP A 425 -23.19 12.93 12.82
C ASP A 425 -22.13 12.52 13.84
N ALA A 426 -22.35 11.42 14.58
CA ALA A 426 -21.43 10.99 15.63
C ALA A 426 -20.06 10.55 15.09
N VAL A 427 -20.05 9.80 13.98
CA VAL A 427 -18.81 9.42 13.32
C VAL A 427 -18.16 10.65 12.69
N GLY A 428 -18.96 11.55 12.12
CA GLY A 428 -18.45 12.77 11.51
C GLY A 428 -17.80 13.71 12.50
N GLU A 429 -18.45 13.98 13.64
CA GLU A 429 -17.89 14.72 14.76
C GLU A 429 -16.59 14.06 15.25
N ALA A 430 -16.60 12.73 15.37
CA ALA A 430 -15.43 11.98 15.77
C ALA A 430 -14.25 12.15 14.83
N PHE A 431 -14.43 12.53 13.56
CA PHE A 431 -13.33 12.79 12.62
C PHE A 431 -13.25 14.24 12.11
N SER A 432 -14.05 15.15 12.65
CA SER A 432 -14.12 16.57 12.25
C SER A 432 -12.75 17.29 12.29
N ALA A 433 -11.95 17.05 13.33
CA ALA A 433 -10.59 17.61 13.45
C ALA A 433 -9.61 17.04 12.40
N THR A 434 -9.82 15.79 11.98
CA THR A 434 -9.02 15.14 10.90
C THR A 434 -9.45 15.57 9.51
N TRP A 435 -10.66 16.13 9.34
CA TRP A 435 -11.17 16.61 8.05
C TRP A 435 -10.75 18.04 7.74
N ALA A 436 -10.44 18.84 8.76
CA ALA A 436 -9.99 20.22 8.63
C ALA A 436 -8.65 20.37 7.86
N GLU A 437 -7.96 19.26 7.61
CA GLU A 437 -6.72 19.19 6.82
C GLU A 437 -6.93 18.79 5.35
N VAL A 438 -8.18 18.51 4.94
CA VAL A 438 -8.53 18.19 3.55
C VAL A 438 -9.47 19.29 3.04
N PRO A 439 -9.10 20.08 2.01
CA PRO A 439 -9.98 21.12 1.51
C PRO A 439 -11.34 20.54 1.12
N ALA A 440 -12.41 21.25 1.49
CA ALA A 440 -13.77 20.88 1.14
C ALA A 440 -13.90 20.67 -0.38
N LEU A 441 -14.35 19.49 -0.78
CA LEU A 441 -14.78 19.21 -2.13
C LEU A 441 -16.01 20.09 -2.44
N VAL A 442 -15.84 21.07 -3.34
CA VAL A 442 -16.95 21.70 -4.08
C VAL A 442 -17.00 21.07 -5.46
#